data_AF-A0A1W0WV46-F1
#
_entry.id   AF-A0A1W0WV46-F1
#
_cell.length_a   1.000
_cell.length_b   1.000
_cell.length_c   1.000
_cell.angle_alpha   90.00
_cell.angle_beta   90.00
_cell.angle_gamma   90.00
#
_symmetry.space_group_name_H-M   'P 1'
#
loop_
_entity.id
_entity.type
_entity.pdbx_description
1 polymer ?
#
loop_
_entity_poly.entity_id
_entity_poly.type
_entity_poly.pdbx_seq_one_letter_code
_entity_poly.pdbx_strand_id
1 'polypeptide(L)'
;MDVRDLRNERTGETDGAVLKLDCRQVKNAFAVCIVTGLCCDKSGAKDGGEENGQKNLLPTTGPKEETVSSTNNVDLQQMGLSCDPRMTFVLSACNERHYEEALNMIQSLMMFSSCSFTLHFFALPEMKADAETQLRSVMNVFWFSAVKKQLFMYDVKYPEGVDHTDWSGPSKATTCASIRLFLPDLLPQTDSVIYVDSDTLFTEAAENLWLLFSNMKSSQIIAVSPDFETDTDSWYRPDNPQVQTAYVLPRGVNTGVMLMNLTRMRDAKWGAEIRDLEKTYKSQLFRLEQDLINLYFSCHPDRLMLLPCRWNFRPSHCQDNRCTCADAEVQGIALLRGGSSHADYRNSTKIHSHTIYSAFFNFDAGEQSFLDGFLEGLRDTVLGADQPDAPHCAYIYRRLVKDIEGQIISRFPLSFEV
;
A
#
# COMPACT_ATOMS: atom_id res chain seq x y z
N MET A 1 22.62 -23.07 52.91
CA MET A 1 21.75 -24.21 53.27
C MET A 1 20.51 -24.08 52.41
N ASP A 2 20.07 -25.03 51.60
CA ASP A 2 20.60 -26.31 51.14
C ASP A 2 19.79 -26.64 49.86
N VAL A 3 20.41 -27.31 48.91
CA VAL A 3 19.81 -27.77 47.65
C VAL A 3 19.70 -29.28 47.76
N ARG A 4 18.49 -29.81 47.99
CA ARG A 4 18.05 -31.19 47.68
C ARG A 4 16.60 -31.41 48.10
N ASP A 5 15.95 -32.29 47.32
CA ASP A 5 14.61 -32.87 47.49
C ASP A 5 13.45 -31.92 47.12
N LEU A 6 12.71 -32.13 46.03
CA LEU A 6 12.00 -33.36 45.69
C LEU A 6 11.89 -33.56 44.17
N ARG A 7 12.37 -34.73 43.72
CA ARG A 7 11.99 -35.38 42.46
C ARG A 7 10.77 -36.25 42.72
N ASN A 8 9.85 -36.25 41.75
CA ASN A 8 8.73 -37.17 41.50
C ASN A 8 7.34 -36.61 41.79
N GLU A 9 6.70 -36.11 40.73
CA GLU A 9 5.45 -36.69 40.24
C GLU A 9 5.30 -36.32 38.75
N ARG A 10 5.46 -37.33 37.88
CA ARG A 10 4.99 -37.30 36.50
C ARG A 10 3.58 -37.89 36.51
N THR A 11 2.57 -37.09 36.22
CA THR A 11 1.37 -37.46 35.45
C THR A 11 0.53 -36.20 35.27
N GLY A 12 0.28 -35.79 34.03
CA GLY A 12 -0.64 -34.70 33.71
C GLY A 12 -0.24 -33.98 32.44
N GLU A 13 -1.07 -34.14 31.42
CA GLU A 13 -1.08 -33.44 30.13
C GLU A 13 -0.47 -32.03 30.18
N THR A 14 0.59 -31.81 29.41
CA THR A 14 1.00 -30.45 29.04
C THR A 14 0.28 -30.09 27.75
N ASP A 15 -0.84 -29.40 27.93
CA ASP A 15 -1.40 -28.48 26.95
C ASP A 15 -0.29 -27.67 26.30
N GLY A 16 -0.37 -27.54 24.97
CA GLY A 16 0.53 -26.72 24.18
C GLY A 16 0.47 -25.26 24.61
N ALA A 17 1.40 -24.86 25.49
CA ALA A 17 1.68 -23.48 25.77
C ALA A 17 2.26 -22.84 24.50
N VAL A 18 1.37 -22.32 23.65
CA VAL A 18 1.72 -21.31 22.66
C VAL A 18 2.30 -20.13 23.44
N LEU A 19 3.61 -19.91 23.31
CA LEU A 19 4.27 -18.67 23.70
C LEU A 19 3.56 -17.53 22.97
N LYS A 20 2.53 -16.94 23.59
CA LYS A 20 1.98 -15.65 23.19
C LYS A 20 3.14 -14.66 23.33
N LEU A 21 3.68 -14.21 22.20
CA LEU A 21 4.53 -13.03 22.19
C LEU A 21 3.69 -11.89 22.77
N ASP A 22 3.98 -11.51 24.01
CA ASP A 22 3.36 -10.33 24.59
C ASP A 22 4.01 -9.10 23.94
N CYS A 23 3.32 -8.48 22.99
CA CYS A 23 3.78 -7.24 22.35
C CYS A 23 4.07 -6.12 23.37
N ARG A 24 3.61 -6.23 24.64
CA ARG A 24 4.05 -5.33 25.73
C ARG A 24 5.55 -5.47 26.06
N GLN A 25 6.15 -6.64 25.85
CA GLN A 25 7.60 -6.81 26.03
C GLN A 25 8.40 -6.03 24.99
N VAL A 26 7.82 -5.75 23.81
CA VAL A 26 8.41 -4.83 22.83
C VAL A 26 8.38 -3.40 23.36
N LYS A 27 7.28 -2.93 23.98
CA LYS A 27 7.25 -1.62 24.67
C LYS A 27 8.33 -1.51 25.77
N ASN A 28 8.53 -2.55 26.57
CA ASN A 28 9.49 -2.53 27.70
C ASN A 28 10.94 -2.73 27.27
N ALA A 29 11.23 -3.57 26.27
CA ALA A 29 12.57 -3.73 25.73
C ALA A 29 13.05 -2.45 25.01
N PHE A 30 12.14 -1.72 24.35
CA PHE A 30 12.48 -0.50 23.63
C PHE A 30 12.59 0.74 24.52
N ALA A 31 11.81 0.84 25.60
CA ALA A 31 12.01 1.87 26.61
C ALA A 31 13.41 1.79 27.26
N VAL A 32 13.97 0.59 27.37
CA VAL A 32 15.35 0.38 27.83
C VAL A 32 16.36 0.74 26.73
N CYS A 33 16.16 0.34 25.47
CA CYS A 33 17.08 0.68 24.37
C CYS A 33 17.26 2.19 24.16
N ILE A 34 16.18 2.99 24.25
CA ILE A 34 16.25 4.45 24.08
C ILE A 34 16.97 5.12 25.26
N VAL A 35 16.89 4.55 26.47
CA VAL A 35 17.48 5.13 27.68
C VAL A 35 18.92 4.65 27.93
N THR A 36 19.30 3.45 27.49
CA THR A 36 20.59 2.83 27.86
C THR A 36 21.52 2.48 26.70
N GLY A 37 21.11 2.64 25.43
CA GLY A 37 22.00 2.49 24.26
C GLY A 37 22.60 1.09 24.06
N LEU A 38 22.02 0.04 24.65
CA LEU A 38 22.52 -1.34 24.60
C LEU A 38 21.48 -2.26 23.96
N CYS A 39 21.62 -2.53 22.66
CA CYS A 39 20.87 -3.61 22.02
C CYS A 39 21.56 -4.95 22.32
N CYS A 40 20.86 -5.88 22.99
CA CYS A 40 21.33 -7.26 23.14
C CYS A 40 21.28 -7.97 21.78
N ASP A 41 22.46 -8.20 21.20
CA ASP A 41 22.65 -9.14 20.10
C ASP A 41 22.62 -10.56 20.68
N LYS A 42 21.69 -11.40 20.22
CA LYS A 42 21.68 -12.83 20.51
C LYS A 42 22.10 -13.59 19.26
N SER A 43 23.41 -13.69 19.08
CA SER A 43 24.04 -14.82 18.39
C SER A 43 25.09 -15.42 19.34
N GLY A 44 24.97 -16.72 19.62
CA GLY A 44 25.78 -17.38 20.63
C GLY A 44 27.14 -17.84 20.13
N ALA A 45 28.15 -17.78 21.00
CA ALA A 45 29.05 -18.88 21.36
C ALA A 45 30.09 -18.42 22.40
N LYS A 46 30.45 -19.36 23.28
CA LYS A 46 31.55 -19.34 24.27
C LYS A 46 32.91 -19.09 23.56
N ASP A 47 33.99 -18.57 24.14
CA ASP A 47 34.72 -18.91 25.38
C ASP A 47 35.71 -17.75 25.69
N GLY A 48 36.25 -17.70 26.93
CA GLY A 48 37.05 -16.58 27.45
C GLY A 48 38.50 -16.44 26.96
N GLY A 49 39.09 -15.28 27.28
CA GLY A 49 40.53 -14.96 27.16
C GLY A 49 40.82 -13.47 27.32
N GLU A 50 41.57 -13.11 28.37
CA GLU A 50 42.03 -11.76 28.74
C GLU A 50 43.11 -11.16 27.81
N GLU A 51 43.14 -9.82 27.81
CA GLU A 51 44.24 -8.87 27.53
C GLU A 51 45.08 -8.97 26.23
N ASN A 52 45.08 -7.91 25.40
CA ASN A 52 46.03 -6.78 25.51
C ASN A 52 45.81 -5.74 24.40
N GLY A 53 46.11 -4.48 24.69
CA GLY A 53 45.90 -3.34 23.79
C GLY A 53 46.92 -3.22 22.65
N GLN A 54 46.44 -2.75 21.49
CA GLN A 54 47.23 -1.95 20.56
C GLN A 54 46.33 -1.19 19.58
N LYS A 55 46.41 0.14 19.65
CA LYS A 55 45.88 1.06 18.64
C LYS A 55 46.64 0.84 17.34
N ASN A 56 45.95 0.36 16.31
CA ASN A 56 46.43 0.45 14.92
C ASN A 56 45.34 1.12 14.07
N LEU A 57 45.63 2.37 13.67
CA LEU A 57 44.99 3.03 12.55
C LEU A 57 45.39 2.33 11.25
N LEU A 58 44.43 2.05 10.36
CA LEU A 58 44.60 1.81 8.92
C LEU A 58 43.20 1.66 8.26
N PRO A 59 43.06 1.84 6.93
CA PRO A 59 42.74 3.13 6.32
C PRO A 59 41.33 3.18 5.70
N THR A 60 40.86 4.41 5.49
CA THR A 60 39.69 4.76 4.68
C THR A 60 39.91 4.45 3.21
N THR A 61 39.28 3.39 2.70
CA THR A 61 38.99 3.22 1.27
C THR A 61 37.58 2.67 1.13
N GLY A 62 36.64 3.52 0.72
CA GLY A 62 35.27 3.12 0.40
C GLY A 62 35.23 2.23 -0.85
N PRO A 63 34.18 1.39 -1.00
CA PRO A 63 33.95 0.70 -2.26
C PRO A 63 33.59 1.74 -3.33
N LYS A 64 34.21 1.60 -4.50
CA LYS A 64 33.96 2.42 -5.69
C LYS A 64 32.50 2.29 -6.12
N GLU A 65 31.88 3.44 -6.38
CA GLU A 65 30.61 3.56 -7.10
C GLU A 65 30.73 2.92 -8.48
N GLU A 66 30.00 1.84 -8.72
CA GLU A 66 29.63 1.43 -10.07
C GLU A 66 28.41 2.24 -10.48
N THR A 67 28.62 3.13 -11.44
CA THR A 67 27.61 3.93 -12.12
C THR A 67 26.63 3.02 -12.87
N VAL A 68 25.47 2.76 -12.28
CA VAL A 68 24.34 2.17 -12.99
C VAL A 68 23.67 3.27 -13.82
N SER A 69 23.94 3.24 -15.13
CA SER A 69 23.29 4.07 -16.13
C SER A 69 21.78 3.82 -16.13
N SER A 70 21.02 4.85 -15.74
CA SER A 70 19.55 4.83 -15.65
C SER A 70 18.91 5.46 -16.87
N THR A 71 18.59 4.65 -17.87
CA THR A 71 17.51 4.90 -18.82
C THR A 71 17.11 3.55 -19.38
N ASN A 72 15.98 3.00 -18.97
CA ASN A 72 15.25 1.98 -19.73
C ASN A 72 13.77 2.12 -19.41
N ASN A 73 13.02 2.74 -20.33
CA ASN A 73 11.61 2.42 -20.47
C ASN A 73 11.55 0.94 -20.84
N VAL A 74 11.08 0.13 -19.91
CA VAL A 74 11.02 -1.31 -20.09
C VAL A 74 9.79 -1.65 -20.93
N ASP A 75 10.02 -2.00 -22.18
CA ASP A 75 9.02 -2.65 -23.02
C ASP A 75 8.82 -4.09 -22.52
N LEU A 76 7.74 -4.31 -21.79
CA LEU A 76 7.39 -5.59 -21.16
C LEU A 76 7.27 -6.73 -22.18
N GLN A 77 7.00 -6.44 -23.46
CA GLN A 77 6.97 -7.45 -24.52
C GLN A 77 8.38 -7.90 -24.94
N GLN A 78 9.40 -7.03 -24.85
CA GLN A 78 10.79 -7.40 -25.16
C GLN A 78 11.45 -8.26 -24.08
N MET A 79 10.96 -8.24 -22.84
CA MET A 79 11.56 -8.97 -21.71
C MET A 79 11.05 -10.40 -21.51
N GLY A 80 10.09 -10.89 -22.31
CA GLY A 80 9.57 -12.25 -22.15
C GLY A 80 8.90 -12.54 -20.80
N LEU A 81 8.53 -11.50 -20.05
CA LEU A 81 7.80 -11.62 -18.80
C LEU A 81 6.35 -12.02 -19.11
N SER A 82 6.02 -13.25 -18.77
CA SER A 82 4.68 -13.80 -18.91
C SER A 82 3.71 -13.02 -18.00
N CYS A 83 2.56 -12.60 -18.52
CA CYS A 83 1.41 -12.13 -17.72
C CYS A 83 0.74 -13.27 -16.91
N ASP A 84 1.53 -14.25 -16.48
CA ASP A 84 1.16 -15.46 -15.77
C ASP A 84 1.96 -15.53 -14.47
N PRO A 85 1.31 -15.54 -13.29
CA PRO A 85 -0.14 -15.55 -13.09
C PRO A 85 -0.83 -14.23 -13.45
N ARG A 86 -2.12 -14.33 -13.79
CA ARG A 86 -3.02 -13.20 -13.98
C ARG A 86 -3.01 -12.28 -12.75
N MET A 87 -2.85 -10.98 -12.98
CA MET A 87 -2.90 -9.97 -11.90
C MET A 87 -4.26 -9.98 -11.22
N THR A 88 -4.30 -9.85 -9.91
CA THR A 88 -5.55 -9.85 -9.14
C THR A 88 -5.65 -8.62 -8.26
N PHE A 89 -6.73 -7.85 -8.43
CA PHE A 89 -7.01 -6.63 -7.69
C PHE A 89 -8.23 -6.80 -6.80
N VAL A 90 -8.22 -6.13 -5.65
CA VAL A 90 -9.34 -6.08 -4.71
C VAL A 90 -9.69 -4.64 -4.38
N LEU A 91 -10.99 -4.34 -4.43
CA LEU A 91 -11.56 -3.04 -4.08
C LEU A 91 -12.81 -3.19 -3.22
N SER A 92 -13.13 -2.14 -2.49
CA SER A 92 -14.40 -2.04 -1.76
C SER A 92 -15.00 -0.64 -1.86
N ALA A 93 -16.32 -0.56 -2.00
CA ALA A 93 -17.07 0.69 -2.00
C ALA A 93 -18.37 0.55 -1.21
N CYS A 94 -18.60 1.48 -0.27
CA CYS A 94 -19.73 1.43 0.66
C CYS A 94 -20.57 2.73 0.66
N ASN A 95 -20.30 3.65 -0.26
CA ASN A 95 -21.10 4.83 -0.51
C ASN A 95 -20.92 5.26 -1.97
N GLU A 96 -21.79 6.15 -2.46
CA GLU A 96 -21.80 6.61 -3.85
C GLU A 96 -20.46 7.23 -4.26
N ARG A 97 -19.86 8.06 -3.40
CA ARG A 97 -18.55 8.67 -3.65
C ARG A 97 -17.45 7.63 -3.85
N HIS A 98 -17.34 6.64 -2.95
CA HIS A 98 -16.31 5.59 -3.08
C HIS A 98 -16.51 4.77 -4.34
N TYR A 99 -17.76 4.61 -4.76
CA TYR A 99 -18.10 3.90 -5.97
C TYR A 99 -17.65 4.68 -7.22
N GLU A 100 -17.98 5.97 -7.29
CA GLU A 100 -17.47 6.89 -8.32
C GLU A 100 -15.94 6.90 -8.40
N GLU A 101 -15.27 6.99 -7.25
CA GLU A 101 -13.80 6.92 -7.17
C GLU A 101 -13.29 5.58 -7.69
N ALA A 102 -13.96 4.46 -7.37
CA ALA A 102 -13.55 3.14 -7.85
C ALA A 102 -13.72 2.97 -9.37
N LEU A 103 -14.72 3.60 -10.00
CA LEU A 103 -14.84 3.63 -11.46
C LEU A 103 -13.63 4.31 -12.09
N ASN A 104 -13.20 5.45 -11.54
CA ASN A 104 -11.99 6.14 -12.01
C ASN A 104 -10.72 5.32 -11.83
N MET A 105 -10.59 4.65 -10.67
CA MET A 105 -9.47 3.74 -10.42
C MET A 105 -9.42 2.68 -11.52
N ILE A 106 -10.53 1.99 -11.79
CA ILE A 106 -10.59 0.91 -12.79
C ILE A 106 -10.33 1.44 -14.19
N GLN A 107 -10.85 2.62 -14.52
CA GLN A 107 -10.56 3.30 -15.77
C GLN A 107 -9.05 3.52 -15.96
N SER A 108 -8.39 4.09 -14.95
CA SER A 108 -6.93 4.28 -14.99
C SER A 108 -6.17 2.95 -15.06
N LEU A 109 -6.60 1.93 -14.31
CA LEU A 109 -6.01 0.59 -14.36
C LEU A 109 -6.07 0.01 -15.80
N MET A 110 -7.21 0.12 -16.47
CA MET A 110 -7.37 -0.34 -17.85
C MET A 110 -6.56 0.48 -18.85
N MET A 111 -6.44 1.80 -18.64
CA MET A 111 -5.63 2.67 -19.50
C MET A 111 -4.17 2.25 -19.53
N PHE A 112 -3.59 1.93 -18.37
CA PHE A 112 -2.16 1.68 -18.28
C PHE A 112 -1.76 0.20 -18.33
N SER A 113 -2.67 -0.74 -18.03
CA SER A 113 -2.34 -2.18 -17.95
C SER A 113 -2.50 -2.92 -19.27
N SER A 114 -1.47 -3.66 -19.70
CA SER A 114 -1.45 -4.57 -20.85
C SER A 114 -1.82 -6.02 -20.50
N CYS A 115 -1.60 -6.44 -19.25
CA CYS A 115 -1.82 -7.79 -18.78
C CYS A 115 -3.27 -8.01 -18.36
N SER A 116 -3.73 -9.26 -18.56
CA SER A 116 -5.04 -9.69 -18.08
C SER A 116 -5.12 -9.58 -16.56
N PHE A 117 -6.30 -9.25 -16.05
CA PHE A 117 -6.51 -9.14 -14.61
C PHE A 117 -7.88 -9.64 -14.15
N THR A 118 -7.94 -10.02 -12.88
CA THR A 118 -9.16 -10.34 -12.14
C THR A 118 -9.41 -9.22 -11.14
N LEU A 119 -10.65 -8.76 -11.06
CA LEU A 119 -11.12 -7.77 -10.12
C LEU A 119 -12.14 -8.40 -9.17
N HIS A 120 -11.82 -8.42 -7.88
CA HIS A 120 -12.77 -8.74 -6.81
C HIS A 120 -13.28 -7.44 -6.20
N PHE A 121 -14.58 -7.18 -6.32
CA PHE A 121 -15.20 -5.95 -5.87
C PHE A 121 -16.19 -6.23 -4.74
N PHE A 122 -15.97 -5.62 -3.58
CA PHE A 122 -16.83 -5.72 -2.40
C PHE A 122 -17.75 -4.50 -2.32
N ALA A 123 -19.06 -4.72 -2.31
CA ALA A 123 -20.06 -3.66 -2.20
C ALA A 123 -21.10 -3.97 -1.13
N LEU A 124 -21.76 -2.93 -0.61
CA LEU A 124 -22.95 -3.13 0.20
C LEU A 124 -24.08 -3.75 -0.66
N PRO A 125 -24.91 -4.66 -0.10
CA PRO A 125 -25.95 -5.35 -0.85
C PRO A 125 -26.89 -4.41 -1.61
N GLU A 126 -27.24 -3.26 -1.01
CA GLU A 126 -28.14 -2.28 -1.62
C GLU A 126 -27.55 -1.57 -2.85
N MET A 127 -26.22 -1.55 -2.99
CA MET A 127 -25.52 -0.87 -4.10
C MET A 127 -25.00 -1.85 -5.15
N LYS A 128 -24.95 -3.14 -4.84
CA LYS A 128 -24.19 -4.14 -5.61
C LYS A 128 -24.66 -4.27 -7.06
N ALA A 129 -25.97 -4.25 -7.30
CA ALA A 129 -26.53 -4.46 -8.64
C ALA A 129 -26.23 -3.29 -9.59
N ASP A 130 -26.40 -2.06 -9.10
CA ASP A 130 -26.03 -0.85 -9.85
C ASP A 130 -24.52 -0.81 -10.06
N ALA A 131 -23.74 -1.08 -9.00
CA ALA A 131 -22.30 -1.13 -9.08
C ALA A 131 -21.80 -2.12 -10.14
N GLU A 132 -22.34 -3.33 -10.14
CA GLU A 132 -22.00 -4.34 -11.14
C GLU A 132 -22.31 -3.87 -12.56
N THR A 133 -23.44 -3.18 -12.77
CA THR A 133 -23.86 -2.70 -14.09
C THR A 133 -22.85 -1.70 -14.65
N GLN A 134 -22.49 -0.65 -13.89
CA GLN A 134 -21.59 0.37 -14.43
C GLN A 134 -20.13 -0.10 -14.46
N LEU A 135 -19.69 -0.93 -13.49
CA LEU A 135 -18.38 -1.59 -13.56
C LEU A 135 -18.23 -2.43 -14.83
N ARG A 136 -19.25 -3.22 -15.19
CA ARG A 136 -19.24 -3.99 -16.44
C ARG A 136 -19.23 -3.09 -17.66
N SER A 137 -19.95 -1.97 -17.63
CA SER A 137 -19.93 -0.97 -18.71
C SER A 137 -18.51 -0.47 -18.97
N VAL A 138 -17.85 0.02 -17.91
CA VAL A 138 -16.46 0.52 -17.96
C VAL A 138 -15.49 -0.58 -18.40
N MET A 139 -15.58 -1.78 -17.81
CA MET A 139 -14.68 -2.89 -18.13
C MET A 139 -14.82 -3.43 -19.57
N ASN A 140 -15.98 -3.25 -20.20
CA ASN A 140 -16.27 -3.75 -21.56
C ASN A 140 -16.03 -2.73 -22.67
N VAL A 141 -15.47 -1.56 -22.36
CA VAL A 141 -15.06 -0.57 -23.35
C VAL A 141 -14.15 -1.20 -24.42
N PHE A 142 -14.54 -1.00 -25.69
CA PHE A 142 -14.12 -1.86 -26.82
C PHE A 142 -12.63 -1.79 -27.16
N TRP A 143 -12.00 -0.63 -27.02
CA TRP A 143 -10.58 -0.42 -27.37
C TRP A 143 -9.62 -0.95 -26.29
N PHE A 144 -10.15 -1.43 -25.16
CA PHE A 144 -9.42 -2.23 -24.16
C PHE A 144 -9.71 -3.74 -24.26
N SER A 145 -10.31 -4.22 -25.35
CA SER A 145 -10.80 -5.61 -25.48
C SER A 145 -9.71 -6.67 -25.60
N ALA A 146 -8.49 -6.29 -25.98
CA ALA A 146 -7.36 -7.21 -26.09
C ALA A 146 -6.94 -7.82 -24.74
N VAL A 147 -7.28 -7.16 -23.63
CA VAL A 147 -6.96 -7.60 -22.26
C VAL A 147 -8.13 -8.41 -21.71
N LYS A 148 -7.88 -9.66 -21.27
CA LYS A 148 -8.93 -10.47 -20.62
C LYS A 148 -9.16 -9.94 -19.20
N LYS A 149 -10.42 -9.62 -18.90
CA LYS A 149 -10.84 -9.05 -17.62
C LYS A 149 -11.88 -9.95 -16.99
N GLN A 150 -11.79 -10.15 -15.68
CA GLN A 150 -12.82 -10.85 -14.90
C GLN A 150 -13.28 -9.97 -13.76
N LEU A 151 -14.59 -9.94 -13.54
CA LEU A 151 -15.22 -9.22 -12.43
C LEU A 151 -15.98 -10.22 -11.56
N PHE A 152 -15.65 -10.23 -10.27
CA PHE A 152 -16.37 -10.95 -9.24
C PHE A 152 -16.91 -9.96 -8.20
N MET A 153 -18.23 -10.02 -7.97
CA MET A 153 -18.92 -9.12 -7.05
C MET A 153 -19.22 -9.82 -5.73
N TYR A 154 -18.83 -9.21 -4.62
CA TYR A 154 -19.00 -9.72 -3.26
C TYR A 154 -19.82 -8.76 -2.42
N ASP A 155 -20.53 -9.32 -1.45
CA ASP A 155 -21.13 -8.52 -0.41
C ASP A 155 -20.06 -8.15 0.61
N VAL A 156 -20.10 -6.93 1.15
CA VAL A 156 -19.33 -6.54 2.32
C VAL A 156 -19.87 -7.31 3.53
N LYS A 157 -19.25 -8.47 3.79
CA LYS A 157 -19.57 -9.39 4.88
C LYS A 157 -18.29 -9.92 5.52
N TYR A 158 -18.36 -10.20 6.81
CA TYR A 158 -17.24 -10.81 7.53
C TYR A 158 -17.37 -12.34 7.57
N PRO A 159 -16.26 -13.07 7.79
CA PRO A 159 -16.28 -14.51 7.97
C PRO A 159 -17.19 -14.95 9.13
N GLU A 160 -17.64 -16.20 9.10
CA GLU A 160 -18.44 -16.78 10.17
C GLU A 160 -17.73 -16.69 11.53
N GLY A 161 -18.46 -16.31 12.58
CA GLY A 161 -17.91 -16.11 13.92
C GLY A 161 -17.24 -14.75 14.17
N VAL A 162 -17.24 -13.85 13.18
CA VAL A 162 -16.83 -12.45 13.35
C VAL A 162 -18.06 -11.57 13.57
N ASP A 163 -18.13 -10.87 14.70
CA ASP A 163 -19.23 -9.95 14.99
C ASP A 163 -19.09 -8.68 14.13
N HIS A 164 -20.07 -8.41 13.29
CA HIS A 164 -20.07 -7.23 12.44
C HIS A 164 -19.87 -5.92 13.21
N THR A 165 -20.40 -5.79 14.43
CA THR A 165 -20.36 -4.56 15.22
C THR A 165 -18.98 -4.18 15.72
N ASP A 166 -18.07 -5.16 15.83
CA ASP A 166 -16.68 -4.93 16.22
C ASP A 166 -15.86 -4.29 15.08
N TRP A 167 -16.27 -4.52 13.83
CA TRP A 167 -15.49 -4.18 12.63
C TRP A 167 -16.18 -3.16 11.72
N SER A 168 -17.49 -3.00 11.85
CA SER A 168 -18.22 -1.86 11.29
C SER A 168 -17.96 -0.66 12.20
N GLY A 169 -16.89 0.10 11.92
CA GLY A 169 -16.63 1.34 12.62
C GLY A 169 -17.77 2.37 12.47
N PRO A 170 -17.57 3.64 12.86
CA PRO A 170 -18.67 4.61 12.95
C PRO A 170 -19.29 4.98 11.60
N SER A 171 -18.73 4.54 10.48
CA SER A 171 -19.19 4.87 9.13
C SER A 171 -19.17 3.66 8.20
N LYS A 172 -20.04 3.69 7.18
CA LYS A 172 -20.03 2.73 6.06
C LYS A 172 -18.65 2.62 5.39
N ALA A 173 -17.90 3.72 5.33
CA ALA A 173 -16.53 3.75 4.82
C ALA A 173 -15.58 2.87 5.65
N THR A 174 -15.70 2.91 6.98
CA THR A 174 -14.89 2.07 7.88
C THR A 174 -15.19 0.59 7.69
N THR A 175 -16.47 0.24 7.48
CA THR A 175 -16.89 -1.13 7.17
C THR A 175 -16.24 -1.64 5.88
N CYS A 176 -16.16 -0.83 4.82
CA CYS A 176 -15.46 -1.25 3.60
C CYS A 176 -13.96 -1.37 3.82
N ALA A 177 -13.36 -0.40 4.51
CA ALA A 177 -11.92 -0.42 4.77
C ALA A 177 -11.47 -1.67 5.54
N SER A 178 -12.26 -2.14 6.52
CA SER A 178 -11.92 -3.30 7.33
C SER A 178 -11.97 -4.63 6.57
N ILE A 179 -12.71 -4.75 5.45
CA ILE A 179 -12.76 -5.97 4.62
C ILE A 179 -11.38 -6.43 4.18
N ARG A 180 -10.43 -5.51 3.97
CA ARG A 180 -9.05 -5.84 3.60
C ARG A 180 -8.38 -6.80 4.57
N LEU A 181 -8.73 -6.73 5.86
CA LEU A 181 -8.19 -7.62 6.90
C LEU A 181 -8.65 -9.07 6.75
N PHE A 182 -9.78 -9.30 6.08
CA PHE A 182 -10.44 -10.60 5.98
C PHE A 182 -10.29 -11.25 4.61
N LEU A 183 -9.56 -10.62 3.67
CA LEU A 183 -9.33 -11.18 2.33
C LEU A 183 -8.74 -12.60 2.33
N PRO A 184 -7.85 -13.01 3.25
CA PRO A 184 -7.36 -14.39 3.29
C PRO A 184 -8.49 -15.42 3.49
N ASP A 185 -9.52 -15.06 4.25
CA ASP A 185 -10.68 -15.91 4.58
C ASP A 185 -11.79 -15.78 3.51
N LEU A 186 -12.00 -14.57 2.98
CA LEU A 186 -13.03 -14.26 1.99
C LEU A 186 -12.67 -14.74 0.57
N LEU A 187 -11.37 -14.86 0.27
CA LEU A 187 -10.85 -15.32 -1.03
C LEU A 187 -9.94 -16.54 -0.84
N PRO A 188 -10.49 -17.70 -0.42
CA PRO A 188 -9.68 -18.87 -0.03
C PRO A 188 -8.94 -19.53 -1.21
N GLN A 189 -9.37 -19.28 -2.45
CA GLN A 189 -8.78 -19.83 -3.67
C GLN A 189 -7.84 -18.84 -4.38
N THR A 190 -7.62 -17.66 -3.80
CA THR A 190 -6.74 -16.64 -4.37
C THR A 190 -5.42 -16.62 -3.59
N ASP A 191 -4.30 -16.67 -4.32
CA ASP A 191 -2.96 -16.72 -3.72
C ASP A 191 -2.41 -15.35 -3.36
N SER A 192 -2.62 -14.34 -4.22
CA SER A 192 -2.06 -13.00 -4.04
C SER A 192 -2.97 -11.96 -4.66
N VAL A 193 -3.06 -10.79 -4.03
CA VAL A 193 -3.89 -9.66 -4.48
C VAL A 193 -3.19 -8.33 -4.25
N ILE A 194 -3.42 -7.38 -5.14
CA ILE A 194 -3.18 -5.96 -4.86
C ILE A 194 -4.50 -5.38 -4.36
N TYR A 195 -4.57 -5.03 -3.09
CA TYR A 195 -5.64 -4.21 -2.57
C TYR A 195 -5.34 -2.74 -2.85
N VAL A 196 -6.33 -2.01 -3.37
CA VAL A 196 -6.27 -0.55 -3.54
C VAL A 196 -7.54 0.08 -2.98
N ASP A 197 -7.39 1.19 -2.26
CA ASP A 197 -8.52 2.05 -1.93
C ASP A 197 -9.12 2.67 -3.20
N SER A 198 -10.42 2.98 -3.15
CA SER A 198 -11.20 3.46 -4.30
C SER A 198 -10.66 4.77 -4.88
N ASP A 199 -10.14 5.65 -4.04
CA ASP A 199 -9.54 6.92 -4.43
C ASP A 199 -8.07 6.73 -4.85
N THR A 200 -7.75 5.72 -5.67
CA THR A 200 -6.41 5.54 -6.26
C THR A 200 -6.49 5.72 -7.77
N LEU A 201 -5.48 6.33 -8.38
CA LEU A 201 -5.30 6.33 -9.84
C LEU A 201 -3.97 5.67 -10.17
N PHE A 202 -4.02 4.73 -11.10
CA PHE A 202 -2.83 4.25 -11.79
C PHE A 202 -2.36 5.32 -12.76
N THR A 203 -1.07 5.63 -12.73
CA THR A 203 -0.44 6.57 -13.67
C THR A 203 0.73 5.93 -14.42
N GLU A 204 0.98 4.64 -14.17
CA GLU A 204 1.85 3.77 -14.93
C GLU A 204 1.32 2.33 -14.97
N ALA A 205 2.00 1.47 -15.73
CA ALA A 205 1.66 0.06 -15.90
C ALA A 205 1.55 -0.71 -14.56
N ALA A 206 0.39 -1.30 -14.28
CA ALA A 206 0.13 -2.02 -13.02
C ALA A 206 0.96 -3.31 -12.87
N GLU A 207 1.49 -3.82 -13.98
CA GLU A 207 2.45 -4.91 -14.05
C GLU A 207 3.69 -4.63 -13.22
N ASN A 208 4.18 -3.39 -13.26
CA ASN A 208 5.36 -2.98 -12.51
C ASN A 208 5.13 -3.13 -11.01
N LEU A 209 3.91 -2.85 -10.52
CA LEU A 209 3.51 -3.09 -9.14
C LEU A 209 3.40 -4.58 -8.84
N TRP A 210 2.71 -5.34 -9.70
CA TRP A 210 2.52 -6.78 -9.54
C TRP A 210 3.85 -7.54 -9.47
N LEU A 211 4.84 -7.15 -10.28
CA LEU A 211 6.16 -7.76 -10.29
C LEU A 211 6.89 -7.64 -8.93
N LEU A 212 6.53 -6.67 -8.08
CA LEU A 212 7.12 -6.53 -6.75
C LEU A 212 6.79 -7.69 -5.81
N PHE A 213 5.80 -8.53 -6.09
CA PHE A 213 5.60 -9.80 -5.36
C PHE A 213 6.84 -10.70 -5.44
N SER A 214 7.58 -10.68 -6.56
CA SER A 214 8.80 -11.48 -6.73
C SER A 214 9.95 -11.01 -5.83
N ASN A 215 9.89 -9.76 -5.35
CA ASN A 215 10.88 -9.19 -4.44
C ASN A 215 10.59 -9.53 -2.96
N MET A 216 9.42 -10.12 -2.65
CA MET A 216 9.09 -10.52 -1.29
C MET A 216 9.95 -11.72 -0.86
N LYS A 217 10.65 -11.59 0.27
CA LYS A 217 11.24 -12.71 1.01
C LYS A 217 10.15 -13.73 1.37
N SER A 218 10.53 -14.99 1.57
CA SER A 218 9.58 -16.05 1.90
C SER A 218 8.75 -15.79 3.17
N SER A 219 9.30 -15.06 4.15
CA SER A 219 8.62 -14.65 5.37
C SER A 219 7.61 -13.51 5.17
N GLN A 220 7.77 -12.71 4.12
CA GLN A 220 6.96 -11.51 3.88
C GLN A 220 5.59 -11.89 3.32
N ILE A 221 4.55 -11.34 3.95
CA ILE A 221 3.15 -11.63 3.64
C ILE A 221 2.41 -10.42 3.08
N ILE A 222 2.86 -9.20 3.42
CA ILE A 222 2.31 -7.94 2.94
C ILE A 222 3.45 -7.00 2.53
N ALA A 223 3.25 -6.23 1.47
CA ALA A 223 4.02 -5.02 1.18
C ALA A 223 3.14 -3.77 1.14
N VAL A 224 3.63 -2.69 1.76
CA VAL A 224 2.95 -1.38 1.87
C VAL A 224 3.97 -0.25 1.94
N SER A 225 3.57 0.99 1.64
CA SER A 225 4.41 2.16 1.83
C SER A 225 4.38 2.68 3.28
N PRO A 226 5.44 3.38 3.74
CA PRO A 226 5.41 4.13 4.99
C PRO A 226 4.21 5.08 5.09
N ASP A 227 3.76 5.41 6.30
CA ASP A 227 2.66 6.37 6.44
C ASP A 227 3.07 7.76 5.99
N PHE A 228 4.32 8.17 6.13
CA PHE A 228 4.91 9.38 5.55
C PHE A 228 6.42 9.19 5.39
N GLU A 229 7.06 10.06 4.61
CA GLU A 229 8.51 10.05 4.38
C GLU A 229 9.31 10.88 5.38
N THR A 230 8.62 11.59 6.28
CA THR A 230 9.20 12.42 7.34
C THR A 230 8.60 12.05 8.69
N ASP A 231 9.40 12.20 9.75
CA ASP A 231 8.97 11.84 11.10
C ASP A 231 7.94 12.83 11.67
N THR A 232 7.94 14.07 11.20
CA THR A 232 7.04 15.13 11.67
C THR A 232 5.63 15.06 11.09
N ASP A 233 5.51 14.55 9.85
CA ASP A 233 4.24 14.58 9.11
C ASP A 233 3.46 13.27 9.28
N SER A 234 4.13 12.22 9.76
CA SER A 234 3.50 10.93 10.02
C SER A 234 2.39 11.02 11.06
N TRP A 235 1.27 10.32 10.81
CA TRP A 235 0.27 10.08 11.86
C TRP A 235 0.88 9.32 13.05
N TYR A 236 1.77 8.36 12.75
CA TYR A 236 2.47 7.52 13.72
C TYR A 236 3.77 8.16 14.22
N ARG A 237 3.72 9.45 14.55
CA ARG A 237 4.81 10.15 15.21
C ARG A 237 4.72 10.00 16.75
N PRO A 238 5.85 9.94 17.48
CA PRO A 238 5.84 9.67 18.92
C PRO A 238 5.02 10.66 19.77
N ASP A 239 4.83 11.89 19.30
CA ASP A 239 4.10 12.95 20.00
C ASP A 239 2.60 13.02 19.64
N ASN A 240 2.08 12.12 18.80
CA ASN A 240 0.65 12.05 18.50
C ASN A 240 -0.11 11.28 19.60
N PRO A 241 -0.92 11.94 20.45
CA PRO A 241 -1.63 11.28 21.56
C PRO A 241 -2.72 10.30 21.10
N GLN A 242 -3.14 10.37 19.84
CA GLN A 242 -4.14 9.44 19.27
C GLN A 242 -3.53 8.08 18.94
N VAL A 243 -2.20 7.97 18.86
CA VAL A 243 -1.48 6.72 18.61
C VAL A 243 -1.18 6.04 19.94
N GLN A 244 -2.06 5.12 20.35
CA GLN A 244 -1.97 4.45 21.65
C GLN A 244 -1.38 3.02 21.56
N THR A 245 -1.35 2.45 20.35
CA THR A 245 -0.77 1.13 20.05
C THR A 245 0.67 1.24 19.54
N ALA A 246 1.39 0.11 19.55
CA ALA A 246 2.67 0.03 18.85
C ALA A 246 2.44 0.08 17.33
N TYR A 247 3.44 0.53 16.59
CA TYR A 247 3.38 0.69 15.13
C TYR A 247 4.74 0.40 14.50
N VAL A 248 4.77 0.30 13.17
CA VAL A 248 6.00 0.05 12.41
C VAL A 248 6.92 1.26 12.51
N LEU A 249 8.09 1.13 13.12
CA LEU A 249 9.00 2.27 13.25
C LEU A 249 9.70 2.60 11.91
N PRO A 250 10.08 3.87 11.68
CA PRO A 250 9.87 5.03 12.56
C PRO A 250 8.53 5.75 12.36
N ARG A 251 7.79 5.46 11.28
CA ARG A 251 6.71 6.34 10.79
C ARG A 251 5.37 5.64 10.57
N GLY A 252 5.23 4.40 11.01
CA GLY A 252 4.11 3.55 10.65
C GLY A 252 4.03 3.26 9.15
N VAL A 253 2.97 2.57 8.76
CA VAL A 253 2.63 2.27 7.35
C VAL A 253 1.23 2.73 7.00
N ASN A 254 1.03 3.06 5.73
CA ASN A 254 -0.28 3.38 5.17
C ASN A 254 -0.82 2.19 4.38
N THR A 255 -2.10 1.91 4.54
CA THR A 255 -2.74 0.69 4.02
C THR A 255 -3.52 0.91 2.73
N GLY A 256 -3.47 2.12 2.14
CA GLY A 256 -4.27 2.44 0.95
C GLY A 256 -3.90 1.68 -0.31
N VAL A 257 -2.67 1.16 -0.37
CA VAL A 257 -2.19 0.23 -1.40
C VAL A 257 -1.44 -0.90 -0.70
N MET A 258 -1.84 -2.15 -0.93
CA MET A 258 -1.23 -3.31 -0.30
C MET A 258 -1.03 -4.44 -1.29
N LEU A 259 0.19 -4.96 -1.39
CA LEU A 259 0.43 -6.28 -1.99
C LEU A 259 0.27 -7.31 -0.90
N MET A 260 -0.66 -8.25 -1.08
CA MET A 260 -1.03 -9.22 -0.06
C MET A 260 -0.86 -10.62 -0.61
N ASN A 261 0.04 -11.41 -0.03
CA ASN A 261 0.16 -12.83 -0.32
C ASN A 261 -0.80 -13.60 0.60
N LEU A 262 -2.02 -13.83 0.14
CA LEU A 262 -3.09 -14.42 0.92
C LEU A 262 -2.77 -15.85 1.38
N THR A 263 -2.02 -16.62 0.58
CA THR A 263 -1.56 -17.97 0.98
C THR A 263 -0.64 -17.90 2.20
N ARG A 264 0.39 -17.05 2.16
CA ARG A 264 1.29 -16.87 3.31
C ARG A 264 0.59 -16.23 4.50
N MET A 265 -0.40 -15.36 4.28
CA MET A 265 -1.21 -14.79 5.37
C MET A 265 -2.02 -15.88 6.10
N ARG A 266 -2.63 -16.82 5.35
CA ARG A 266 -3.30 -17.99 5.94
C ARG A 266 -2.33 -18.86 6.74
N ASP A 267 -1.16 -19.17 6.18
CA ASP A 267 -0.11 -19.96 6.86
C ASP A 267 0.39 -19.29 8.14
N ALA A 268 0.49 -17.96 8.12
CA ALA A 268 0.86 -17.14 9.27
C ALA A 268 -0.26 -17.00 10.32
N LYS A 269 -1.42 -17.63 10.11
CA LYS A 269 -2.61 -17.55 10.99
C LYS A 269 -3.11 -16.11 11.18
N TRP A 270 -2.94 -15.26 10.16
CA TRP A 270 -3.28 -13.84 10.16
C TRP A 270 -4.66 -13.55 10.77
N GLY A 271 -5.71 -14.25 10.30
CA GLY A 271 -7.08 -13.97 10.71
C GLY A 271 -7.32 -14.17 12.22
N ALA A 272 -6.73 -15.22 12.81
CA ALA A 272 -6.85 -15.46 14.24
C ALA A 272 -6.11 -14.38 15.06
N GLU A 273 -4.91 -14.02 14.62
CA GLU A 273 -4.08 -13.05 15.34
C GLU A 273 -4.64 -11.63 15.27
N ILE A 274 -5.13 -11.18 14.11
CA ILE A 274 -5.76 -9.86 13.96
C ILE A 274 -7.01 -9.74 14.84
N ARG A 275 -7.82 -10.80 14.96
CA ARG A 275 -8.99 -10.81 15.86
C ARG A 275 -8.59 -10.75 17.33
N ASP A 276 -7.55 -11.46 17.72
CA ASP A 276 -7.02 -11.40 19.09
C ASP A 276 -6.46 -10.00 19.41
N LEU A 277 -5.78 -9.35 18.45
CA LEU A 277 -5.29 -7.98 18.58
C LEU A 277 -6.44 -6.98 18.68
N GLU A 278 -7.45 -7.06 17.82
CA GLU A 278 -8.64 -6.19 17.91
C GLU A 278 -9.29 -6.31 19.27
N LYS A 279 -9.60 -7.53 19.73
CA LYS A 279 -10.23 -7.75 21.03
C LYS A 279 -9.40 -7.20 22.19
N THR A 280 -8.08 -7.31 22.10
CA THR A 280 -7.16 -6.87 23.17
C THR A 280 -6.98 -5.35 23.18
N TYR A 281 -6.94 -4.72 22.00
CA TYR A 281 -6.59 -3.31 21.85
C TYR A 281 -7.76 -2.43 21.42
N LYS A 282 -8.98 -2.95 21.33
CA LYS A 282 -10.19 -2.28 20.81
C LYS A 282 -10.34 -0.82 21.23
N SER A 283 -10.16 -0.52 22.51
CA SER A 283 -10.30 0.84 23.06
C SER A 283 -9.17 1.82 22.70
N GLN A 284 -8.06 1.31 22.14
CA GLN A 284 -6.86 2.06 21.76
C GLN A 284 -6.76 2.26 20.24
N LEU A 285 -7.60 1.59 19.45
CA LEU A 285 -7.59 1.66 17.99
C LEU A 285 -8.36 2.91 17.53
N PHE A 286 -7.65 3.90 16.99
CA PHE A 286 -8.27 5.11 16.45
C PHE A 286 -8.57 4.94 14.95
N ARG A 287 -7.61 4.40 14.19
CA ARG A 287 -7.73 4.06 12.77
C ARG A 287 -7.81 2.54 12.58
N LEU A 288 -8.82 1.93 13.20
CA LEU A 288 -9.11 0.48 13.29
C LEU A 288 -8.15 -0.43 12.48
N GLU A 289 -8.38 -0.56 11.17
CA GLU A 289 -7.63 -1.47 10.31
C GLU A 289 -6.16 -1.08 10.09
N GLN A 290 -5.87 0.22 9.95
CA GLN A 290 -4.50 0.70 9.79
C GLN A 290 -3.69 0.53 11.08
N ASP A 291 -4.30 0.79 12.24
CA ASP A 291 -3.67 0.61 13.55
C ASP A 291 -3.42 -0.87 13.85
N LEU A 292 -4.34 -1.76 13.48
CA LEU A 292 -4.15 -3.22 13.62
C LEU A 292 -3.00 -3.74 12.76
N ILE A 293 -2.93 -3.30 11.50
CA ILE A 293 -1.82 -3.66 10.60
C ILE A 293 -0.49 -3.16 11.15
N ASN A 294 -0.44 -1.90 11.59
CA ASN A 294 0.76 -1.33 12.21
C ASN A 294 1.18 -2.08 13.47
N LEU A 295 0.21 -2.41 14.34
CA LEU A 295 0.45 -3.17 15.56
C LEU A 295 0.97 -4.58 15.26
N TYR A 296 0.34 -5.31 14.35
CA TYR A 296 0.79 -6.64 13.95
C TYR A 296 2.23 -6.61 13.44
N PHE A 297 2.56 -5.71 12.50
CA PHE A 297 3.91 -5.64 11.93
C PHE A 297 4.96 -5.03 12.86
N SER A 298 4.54 -4.30 13.90
CA SER A 298 5.46 -3.93 14.99
C SER A 298 5.98 -5.16 15.75
N CYS A 299 5.18 -6.23 15.82
CA CYS A 299 5.54 -7.49 16.47
C CYS A 299 6.17 -8.50 15.47
N HIS A 300 5.88 -8.36 14.17
CA HIS A 300 6.38 -9.25 13.10
C HIS A 300 7.07 -8.48 11.96
N PRO A 301 8.15 -7.73 12.22
CA PRO A 301 8.79 -6.88 11.21
C PRO A 301 9.37 -7.67 10.02
N ASP A 302 9.74 -8.94 10.21
CA ASP A 302 10.24 -9.84 9.18
C ASP A 302 9.17 -10.26 8.15
N ARG A 303 7.89 -10.04 8.48
CA ARG A 303 6.74 -10.37 7.62
C ARG A 303 6.29 -9.20 6.74
N LEU A 304 6.92 -8.04 6.87
CA LEU A 304 6.59 -6.82 6.13
C LEU A 304 7.65 -6.51 5.07
N MET A 305 7.22 -6.11 3.88
CA MET A 305 8.06 -5.43 2.89
C MET A 305 7.63 -3.97 2.78
N LEU A 306 8.59 -3.03 2.75
CA LEU A 306 8.28 -1.63 2.51
C LEU A 306 8.33 -1.33 1.00
N LEU A 307 7.29 -0.69 0.50
CA LEU A 307 7.19 -0.19 -0.87
C LEU A 307 7.70 1.26 -0.93
N PRO A 308 8.40 1.65 -2.02
CA PRO A 308 8.68 3.05 -2.32
C PRO A 308 7.42 3.93 -2.26
N CYS A 309 7.56 5.17 -1.82
CA CYS A 309 6.44 6.10 -1.63
C CYS A 309 5.65 6.44 -2.91
N ARG A 310 6.28 6.27 -4.08
CA ARG A 310 5.64 6.48 -5.39
C ARG A 310 4.46 5.54 -5.66
N TRP A 311 4.43 4.37 -5.00
CA TRP A 311 3.35 3.38 -5.08
C TRP A 311 2.16 3.68 -4.16
N ASN A 312 2.23 4.76 -3.37
CA ASN A 312 1.12 5.22 -2.54
C ASN A 312 1.20 6.74 -2.38
N PHE A 313 1.41 7.44 -3.50
CA PHE A 313 1.69 8.87 -3.48
C PHE A 313 0.43 9.64 -3.13
N ARG A 314 0.46 10.41 -2.04
CA ARG A 314 -0.66 11.23 -1.60
C ARG A 314 -0.37 12.70 -1.85
N PRO A 315 -1.39 13.55 -2.06
CA PRO A 315 -1.19 14.99 -2.21
C PRO A 315 -0.44 15.62 -1.04
N SER A 316 -0.52 15.02 0.16
CA SER A 316 0.22 15.44 1.35
C SER A 316 1.74 15.23 1.27
N HIS A 317 2.25 14.45 0.32
CA HIS A 317 3.70 14.41 0.04
C HIS A 317 4.20 15.70 -0.61
N CYS A 318 3.29 16.50 -1.19
CA CYS A 318 3.56 17.80 -1.77
C CYS A 318 3.01 18.92 -0.87
N GLN A 319 3.83 19.45 0.03
CA GLN A 319 3.44 20.56 0.92
C GLN A 319 4.57 21.59 1.02
N ASP A 320 4.21 22.86 1.21
CA ASP A 320 5.16 23.96 1.42
C ASP A 320 6.28 24.02 0.37
N ASN A 321 5.91 23.91 -0.91
CA ASN A 321 6.82 23.90 -2.08
C ASN A 321 7.91 22.81 -2.04
N ARG A 322 7.69 21.71 -1.31
CA ARG A 322 8.61 20.57 -1.24
C ARG A 322 7.86 19.25 -1.43
N CYS A 323 8.56 18.28 -2.03
CA CYS A 323 8.10 16.91 -2.09
C CYS A 323 8.89 16.08 -1.10
N THR A 324 8.20 15.34 -0.23
CA THR A 324 8.84 14.44 0.73
C THR A 324 9.13 13.06 0.13
N CYS A 325 8.54 12.74 -1.02
CA CYS A 325 8.70 11.45 -1.70
C CYS A 325 9.81 11.51 -2.76
N ALA A 326 11.03 11.17 -2.36
CA ALA A 326 12.21 11.18 -3.24
C ALA A 326 12.08 10.24 -4.45
N ASP A 327 11.45 9.06 -4.27
CA ASP A 327 11.23 8.13 -5.39
C ASP A 327 10.35 8.73 -6.49
N ALA A 328 9.36 9.55 -6.12
CA ALA A 328 8.50 10.22 -7.09
C ALA A 328 9.25 11.34 -7.84
N GLU A 329 10.24 11.98 -7.21
CA GLU A 329 11.07 12.99 -7.88
C GLU A 329 11.96 12.36 -8.96
N VAL A 330 12.51 11.18 -8.68
CA VAL A 330 13.44 10.49 -9.58
C VAL A 330 12.70 9.69 -10.64
N GLN A 331 11.71 8.90 -10.24
CA GLN A 331 11.06 7.91 -11.09
C GLN A 331 9.64 8.28 -11.52
N GLY A 332 9.07 9.36 -10.98
CA GLY A 332 7.69 9.76 -11.23
C GLY A 332 6.69 9.10 -10.28
N ILE A 333 5.45 9.60 -10.28
CA ILE A 333 4.37 9.06 -9.46
C ILE A 333 3.78 7.84 -10.17
N ALA A 334 3.66 6.72 -9.46
CA ALA A 334 3.14 5.45 -10.01
C ALA A 334 1.67 5.23 -9.68
N LEU A 335 1.29 5.53 -8.43
CA LEU A 335 -0.07 5.51 -7.94
C LEU A 335 -0.37 6.82 -7.22
N LEU A 336 -1.32 7.59 -7.74
CA LEU A 336 -1.77 8.84 -7.16
C LEU A 336 -3.06 8.64 -6.35
N ARG A 337 -3.00 8.87 -5.04
CA ARG A 337 -4.15 8.82 -4.13
C ARG A 337 -4.97 10.10 -4.20
N GLY A 338 -6.28 9.98 -4.01
CA GLY A 338 -7.22 11.08 -3.90
C GLY A 338 -7.08 11.80 -2.56
N GLY A 339 -7.61 13.02 -2.50
CA GLY A 339 -7.70 13.76 -1.24
C GLY A 339 -8.87 13.24 -0.40
N SER A 340 -8.63 12.94 0.88
CA SER A 340 -9.67 12.41 1.78
C SER A 340 -10.88 13.35 1.98
N SER A 341 -10.84 14.61 1.53
CA SER A 341 -12.02 15.48 1.52
C SER A 341 -12.04 16.49 0.37
N HIS A 342 -13.22 16.69 -0.22
CA HIS A 342 -13.49 17.81 -1.13
C HIS A 342 -13.30 19.19 -0.48
N ALA A 343 -13.34 19.25 0.86
CA ALA A 343 -13.14 20.47 1.64
C ALA A 343 -11.66 20.90 1.73
N ASP A 344 -10.71 19.98 1.47
CA ASP A 344 -9.27 20.22 1.55
C ASP A 344 -8.67 20.87 0.28
N TYR A 345 -9.45 21.00 -0.79
CA TYR A 345 -9.02 21.52 -2.08
C TYR A 345 -8.86 23.05 -2.14
N ARG A 346 -9.00 23.74 -1.00
CA ARG A 346 -8.70 25.18 -0.89
C ARG A 346 -7.20 25.48 -0.75
N ASN A 347 -6.36 24.45 -0.58
CA ASN A 347 -4.90 24.60 -0.55
C ASN A 347 -4.33 24.45 -1.97
N SER A 348 -3.57 25.44 -2.43
CA SER A 348 -2.99 25.49 -3.79
C SER A 348 -2.11 24.28 -4.12
N THR A 349 -1.57 23.57 -3.12
CA THR A 349 -0.75 22.37 -3.33
C THR A 349 -1.55 21.13 -3.74
N LYS A 350 -2.86 21.07 -3.43
CA LYS A 350 -3.75 19.95 -3.76
C LYS A 350 -4.51 20.15 -5.07
N ILE A 351 -4.38 21.34 -5.70
CA ILE A 351 -5.08 21.65 -6.95
C ILE A 351 -4.64 20.74 -8.08
N HIS A 352 -3.34 20.49 -8.25
CA HIS A 352 -2.83 19.65 -9.34
C HIS A 352 -3.34 18.21 -9.23
N SER A 353 -3.26 17.59 -8.04
CA SER A 353 -3.83 16.26 -7.82
C SER A 353 -5.34 16.23 -8.07
N HIS A 354 -6.07 17.26 -7.64
CA HIS A 354 -7.51 17.33 -7.84
C HIS A 354 -7.85 17.46 -9.32
N THR A 355 -7.16 18.31 -10.07
CA THR A 355 -7.45 18.50 -11.50
C THR A 355 -7.11 17.26 -12.31
N ILE A 356 -6.02 16.54 -11.98
CA ILE A 356 -5.74 15.23 -12.59
C ILE A 356 -6.88 14.26 -12.27
N TYR A 357 -7.30 14.15 -11.00
CA TYR A 357 -8.45 13.32 -10.61
C TYR A 357 -9.71 13.65 -11.39
N SER A 358 -10.02 14.94 -11.52
CA SER A 358 -11.19 15.44 -12.23
C SER A 358 -11.10 15.18 -13.73
N ALA A 359 -9.91 15.22 -14.33
CA ALA A 359 -9.73 14.84 -15.74
C ALA A 359 -10.07 13.36 -15.96
N PHE A 360 -9.62 12.46 -15.07
CA PHE A 360 -9.99 11.04 -15.14
C PHE A 360 -11.48 10.83 -14.87
N PHE A 361 -12.08 11.57 -13.93
CA PHE A 361 -13.50 11.50 -13.62
C PHE A 361 -14.39 11.91 -14.79
N ASN A 362 -14.01 12.99 -15.49
CA ASN A 362 -14.79 13.52 -16.60
C ASN A 362 -14.50 12.82 -17.93
N PHE A 363 -13.52 11.92 -17.98
CA PHE A 363 -13.20 11.19 -19.20
C PHE A 363 -14.16 10.02 -19.39
N ASP A 364 -14.95 10.08 -20.47
CA ASP A 364 -15.74 8.95 -20.93
C ASP A 364 -14.88 8.03 -21.79
N ALA A 365 -14.43 6.92 -21.20
CA ALA A 365 -13.68 5.90 -21.91
C ALA A 365 -14.48 5.20 -23.03
N GLY A 366 -15.80 5.36 -23.10
CA GLY A 366 -16.64 4.75 -24.14
C GLY A 366 -16.29 5.18 -25.57
N GLU A 367 -15.77 6.40 -25.75
CA GLU A 367 -15.40 6.93 -27.07
C GLU A 367 -13.95 7.41 -27.10
N GLN A 368 -13.13 6.77 -27.94
CA GLN A 368 -11.71 7.14 -28.10
C GLN A 368 -11.53 8.59 -28.57
N SER A 369 -12.53 9.19 -29.24
CA SER A 369 -12.53 10.60 -29.64
C SER A 369 -12.42 11.58 -28.48
N PHE A 370 -12.77 11.19 -27.25
CA PHE A 370 -12.59 12.02 -26.07
C PHE A 370 -11.14 12.04 -25.56
N LEU A 371 -10.25 11.21 -26.11
CA LEU A 371 -8.87 11.11 -25.64
C LEU A 371 -8.11 12.44 -25.85
N ASP A 372 -8.37 13.14 -26.95
CA ASP A 372 -7.77 14.45 -27.22
C ASP A 372 -8.20 15.49 -26.18
N GLY A 373 -9.51 15.57 -25.89
CA GLY A 373 -10.05 16.47 -24.87
C GLY A 373 -9.57 16.13 -23.46
N PHE A 374 -9.37 14.84 -23.16
CA PHE A 374 -8.78 14.40 -21.91
C PHE A 374 -7.31 14.83 -21.79
N LEU A 375 -6.50 14.63 -22.83
CA LEU A 375 -5.10 15.06 -22.84
C LEU A 375 -4.98 16.60 -22.78
N GLU A 376 -5.86 17.33 -23.45
CA GLU A 376 -5.95 18.79 -23.34
C GLU A 376 -6.30 19.23 -21.90
N GLY A 377 -7.33 18.63 -21.31
CA GLY A 377 -7.70 18.88 -19.91
C GLY A 377 -6.59 18.55 -18.91
N LEU A 378 -5.80 17.50 -19.17
CA LEU A 378 -4.60 17.17 -18.39
C LEU A 378 -3.51 18.24 -18.51
N ARG A 379 -3.26 18.76 -19.72
CA ARG A 379 -2.25 19.81 -19.95
C ARG A 379 -2.67 21.13 -19.29
N ASP A 380 -3.96 21.43 -19.26
CA ASP A 380 -4.50 22.61 -18.56
C ASP A 380 -4.22 22.59 -17.05
N THR A 381 -4.06 21.40 -16.45
CA THR A 381 -3.79 21.25 -15.00
C THR A 381 -2.43 21.78 -14.54
N VAL A 382 -1.50 21.99 -15.48
CA VAL A 382 -0.11 22.39 -15.22
C VAL A 382 0.24 23.73 -15.86
N LEU A 383 -0.75 24.47 -16.37
CA LEU A 383 -0.57 25.84 -16.85
C LEU A 383 -0.02 26.72 -15.73
N GLY A 384 1.11 27.38 -15.99
CA GLY A 384 1.85 28.20 -15.02
C GLY A 384 3.02 27.49 -14.32
N ALA A 385 3.18 26.17 -14.45
CA ALA A 385 4.33 25.43 -13.91
C ALA A 385 5.66 25.73 -14.65
N ASP A 386 5.60 26.45 -15.77
CA ASP A 386 6.76 26.91 -16.55
C ASP A 386 7.34 28.25 -16.06
N GLN A 387 6.73 28.86 -15.04
CA GLN A 387 7.28 30.08 -14.45
C GLN A 387 8.52 29.77 -13.61
N PRO A 388 9.58 30.61 -13.65
CA PRO A 388 10.79 30.42 -12.86
C PRO A 388 10.53 30.26 -11.35
N ASP A 389 9.43 30.84 -10.86
CA ASP A 389 9.05 30.84 -9.45
C ASP A 389 8.00 29.77 -9.11
N ALA A 390 7.73 28.82 -10.02
CA ALA A 390 6.77 27.76 -9.79
C ALA A 390 7.23 26.86 -8.62
N PRO A 391 6.32 26.48 -7.70
CA PRO A 391 6.60 25.51 -6.65
C PRO A 391 7.22 24.22 -7.18
N HIS A 392 8.18 23.63 -6.46
CA HIS A 392 8.80 22.35 -6.83
C HIS A 392 7.77 21.24 -7.11
N CYS A 393 6.70 21.19 -6.31
CA CYS A 393 5.61 20.24 -6.51
C CYS A 393 4.89 20.42 -7.87
N ALA A 394 4.80 21.64 -8.39
CA ALA A 394 4.22 21.89 -9.72
C ALA A 394 5.05 21.23 -10.82
N TYR A 395 6.39 21.19 -10.68
CA TYR A 395 7.26 20.45 -11.60
C TYR A 395 6.99 18.94 -11.56
N ILE A 396 6.80 18.37 -10.37
CA ILE A 396 6.51 16.93 -10.21
C ILE A 396 5.18 16.57 -10.86
N TYR A 397 4.12 17.34 -10.62
CA TYR A 397 2.83 17.10 -11.27
C TYR A 397 2.87 17.33 -12.79
N ARG A 398 3.68 18.30 -13.27
CA ARG A 398 3.91 18.48 -14.70
C ARG A 398 4.59 17.27 -15.33
N ARG A 399 5.62 16.73 -14.66
CA ARG A 399 6.27 15.50 -15.11
C ARG A 399 5.25 14.35 -15.16
N LEU A 400 4.43 14.19 -14.13
CA LEU A 400 3.36 13.20 -14.11
C LEU A 400 2.41 13.34 -15.31
N VAL A 401 1.95 14.55 -15.64
CA VAL A 401 1.09 14.79 -16.81
C VAL A 401 1.78 14.37 -18.11
N LYS A 402 3.07 14.70 -18.29
CA LYS A 402 3.85 14.28 -19.47
C LYS A 402 4.02 12.76 -19.54
N ASP A 403 4.25 12.11 -18.41
CA ASP A 403 4.40 10.66 -18.32
C ASP A 403 3.08 9.94 -18.65
N ILE A 404 1.95 10.46 -18.17
CA ILE A 404 0.60 9.97 -18.52
C ILE A 404 0.35 10.12 -20.02
N GLU A 405 0.58 11.32 -20.56
CA GLU A 405 0.38 11.63 -21.97
C GLU A 405 1.22 10.73 -22.89
N GLY A 406 2.52 10.61 -22.59
CA GLY A 406 3.43 9.77 -23.38
C GLY A 406 3.02 8.30 -23.40
N GLN A 407 2.61 7.76 -22.25
CA GLN A 407 2.13 6.38 -22.16
C GLN A 407 0.84 6.15 -22.95
N ILE A 408 -0.12 7.08 -22.85
CA ILE A 408 -1.38 7.00 -23.57
C ILE A 408 -1.16 7.08 -25.08
N ILE A 409 -0.38 8.05 -25.56
CA ILE A 409 -0.08 8.21 -26.99
C ILE A 409 0.64 6.98 -27.54
N SER A 410 1.61 6.44 -26.78
CA SER A 410 2.36 5.24 -27.20
C SER A 410 1.45 4.00 -27.31
N ARG A 411 0.44 3.91 -26.45
CA ARG A 411 -0.43 2.73 -26.34
C ARG A 411 -1.64 2.80 -27.27
N PHE A 412 -2.20 3.99 -27.41
CA PHE A 412 -3.36 4.29 -28.23
C PHE A 412 -2.97 5.34 -29.26
N PRO A 413 -2.16 4.96 -30.27
CA PRO A 413 -1.76 5.90 -31.31
C PRO A 413 -3.03 6.45 -31.95
N LEU A 414 -3.28 7.74 -31.72
CA LEU A 414 -4.33 8.48 -32.39
C LEU A 414 -4.02 8.41 -33.88
N SER A 415 -5.01 8.07 -34.68
CA SER A 415 -4.91 8.16 -36.14
C SER A 415 -4.80 9.63 -36.52
N PHE A 416 -3.60 10.20 -36.47
CA PHE A 416 -3.29 11.46 -37.12
C PHE A 416 -3.20 11.20 -38.64
N GLU A 417 -4.36 11.06 -39.28
CA GLU A 417 -4.48 11.45 -40.68
C GLU A 417 -5.00 12.89 -40.68
N VAL A 418 -4.08 13.84 -40.89
CA VAL A 418 -4.39 15.20 -41.33
C VAL A 418 -4.49 15.19 -42.84
#